data_AF-K1UQW1-F1
#
_entry.id   AF-K1UQW1-F1
#
_cell.length_a   1.000
_cell.length_b   1.000
_cell.length_c   1.000
_cell.angle_alpha   90.00
_cell.angle_beta   90.00
_cell.angle_gamma   90.00
#
_symmetry.space_group_name_H-M   'P 1'
#
loop_
_entity.id
_entity.type
_entity.pdbx_description
1 polymer ?
#
loop_
_entity_poly.entity_id
_entity_poly.type
_entity_poly.pdbx_seq_one_letter_code
_entity_poly.pdbx_strand_id
1 'polypeptide(L)' 'GQTNIYVLGFLEGGNGFTSWKEFSPFKIKRSAGIGVRLFLPVVGMVGVDWGWGFDPAAGQTKRSGSHIHFTMGMQF' A
#
# COMPACT_ATOMS: atom_id res chain seq x y z
N GLY A 1 -18.45 8.15 22.87
CA GLY A 1 -17.71 8.21 21.60
C GLY A 1 -17.06 6.87 21.39
N GLN A 2 -17.45 6.14 20.35
CA GLN A 2 -16.89 4.83 20.05
C GLN A 2 -15.73 5.01 19.07
N THR A 3 -14.53 4.65 19.50
CA THR A 3 -13.36 4.58 18.61
C THR A 3 -13.42 3.25 17.89
N ASN A 4 -13.57 3.29 16.57
CA ASN A 4 -13.56 2.09 15.75
C ASN A 4 -12.14 1.87 15.21
N ILE A 5 -11.61 0.68 15.48
CA ILE A 5 -10.29 0.24 15.05
C ILE A 5 -10.48 -0.84 14.01
N TYR A 6 -9.92 -0.62 12.83
CA TYR A 6 -9.95 -1.59 11.74
C TYR A 6 -8.53 -2.02 11.43
N VAL A 7 -8.33 -3.32 11.34
CA VAL A 7 -7.09 -3.91 10.85
C VAL A 7 -7.40 -4.53 9.50
N LEU A 8 -6.54 -4.29 8.52
CA LEU A 8 -6.67 -4.83 7.18
C LEU A 8 -5.34 -5.41 6.72
N GLY A 9 -5.40 -6.50 5.96
CA GLY A 9 -4.27 -7.00 5.19
C GLY A 9 -4.50 -6.67 3.72
N PHE A 10 -3.45 -6.28 3.02
CA PHE A 10 -3.51 -6.02 1.58
C PHE A 10 -2.42 -6.80 0.84
N LEU A 11 -2.78 -7.26 -0.36
CA LEU A 11 -1.87 -7.87 -1.32
C LEU A 11 -2.04 -7.10 -2.62
N GLU A 12 -0.94 -6.61 -3.18
CA GLU A 12 -0.94 -5.83 -4.40
C GLU A 12 0.02 -6.43 -5.42
N GLY A 13 -0.37 -6.32 -6.69
CA GLY A 13 0.39 -6.80 -7.83
C GLY A 13 0.18 -5.88 -9.01
N GLY A 14 1.19 -5.11 -9.39
CA GLY A 14 1.10 -4.16 -10.51
C GLY A 14 2.44 -3.90 -11.17
N ASN A 15 2.41 -3.52 -12.44
CA ASN A 15 3.57 -2.96 -13.12
C ASN A 15 3.11 -1.95 -14.19
N GLY A 16 3.83 -0.85 -14.35
CA GLY A 16 3.57 0.13 -15.40
C GLY A 16 4.23 -0.28 -16.72
N PHE A 17 3.49 -0.20 -17.82
CA PHE A 17 3.99 -0.44 -19.17
C PHE A 17 3.65 0.75 -20.07
N THR A 18 4.60 1.18 -20.90
CA THR A 18 4.44 2.36 -21.77
C THR A 18 3.50 2.07 -22.96
N SER A 19 3.39 0.81 -23.38
CA SER A 19 2.53 0.39 -24.49
C SER A 19 1.94 -0.99 -24.27
N TRP A 20 0.78 -1.25 -24.88
CA TRP A 20 0.12 -2.55 -24.89
C TRP A 20 1.00 -3.67 -25.45
N LYS A 21 1.90 -3.37 -26.38
CA LYS A 21 2.84 -4.34 -26.96
C LYS A 21 3.94 -4.78 -25.98
N GLU A 22 4.19 -4.00 -24.93
CA GLU A 22 5.21 -4.27 -23.90
C GLU A 22 4.62 -4.90 -22.63
N PHE A 23 3.28 -5.02 -22.58
CA PHE A 23 2.58 -5.62 -21.47
C PHE A 23 3.04 -7.07 -21.29
N SER A 24 3.47 -7.40 -20.08
CA SER A 24 3.86 -8.75 -19.72
C SER A 24 3.33 -9.11 -18.34
N PRO A 25 2.46 -10.13 -18.22
CA PRO A 25 1.93 -10.57 -16.93
C PRO A 25 3.02 -11.15 -16.01
N PHE A 26 4.17 -11.53 -16.56
CA PHE A 26 5.31 -12.04 -15.79
C PHE A 26 6.15 -10.93 -15.16
N LYS A 27 5.98 -9.67 -15.58
CA LYS A 27 6.71 -8.51 -15.03
C LYS A 27 5.95 -7.80 -13.91
N ILE A 28 4.86 -8.37 -13.42
CA ILE A 28 4.06 -7.81 -12.32
C ILE A 28 4.90 -7.78 -11.04
N LYS A 29 5.02 -6.60 -10.42
CA LYS A 29 5.68 -6.41 -9.14
C LYS A 29 4.68 -6.64 -8.01
N ARG A 30 5.07 -7.43 -7.02
CA ARG A 30 4.19 -7.85 -5.93
C ARG A 30 4.59 -7.18 -4.62
N SER A 31 3.60 -6.85 -3.82
CA SER A 31 3.76 -6.37 -2.44
C SER A 31 2.66 -6.94 -1.55
N ALA A 32 2.96 -7.04 -0.26
CA ALA A 32 1.99 -7.37 0.76
C ALA A 32 2.12 -6.37 1.89
N GLY A 33 1.05 -6.12 2.61
CA GLY A 33 1.13 -5.27 3.77
C GLY A 33 -0.03 -5.43 4.73
N ILE A 34 0.10 -4.75 5.86
CA ILE A 34 -0.92 -4.68 6.89
C ILE A 34 -1.17 -3.21 7.18
N GLY A 35 -2.44 -2.86 7.40
CA GLY A 35 -2.89 -1.54 7.72
C GLY A 35 -3.73 -1.51 8.97
N VAL A 36 -3.63 -0.44 9.73
CA VAL A 36 -4.53 -0.13 10.85
C VAL A 36 -5.16 1.23 10.60
N ARG A 37 -6.48 1.29 10.67
CA ARG A 37 -7.27 2.52 10.52
C ARG A 37 -8.03 2.79 11.80
N LEU A 38 -7.78 3.96 12.37
CA LEU A 38 -8.40 4.48 13.58
C LEU A 38 -9.34 5.61 13.19
N PHE A 39 -10.61 5.51 13.60
CA PHE A 39 -11.57 6.59 13.44
C PHE A 39 -11.70 7.33 14.76
N LEU A 40 -11.21 8.57 14.78
CA LEU A 40 -11.27 9.42 15.95
C LEU A 40 -12.35 10.49 15.77
N PRO A 41 -13.23 10.69 16.76
CA PRO A 41 -14.40 11.56 16.64
C PRO A 41 -14.10 13.05 16.43
N VAL A 42 -12.86 13.51 16.62
CA VAL A 42 -12.44 14.92 16.45
C VAL A 42 -11.42 15.10 15.31
N VAL A 43 -10.63 14.07 15.01
CA VAL A 43 -9.48 14.15 14.08
C VAL A 43 -9.81 13.58 12.70
N GLY A 44 -10.81 12.70 12.59
CA GLY A 44 -11.13 11.98 11.35
C GLY A 44 -10.44 10.62 11.27
N MET A 45 -10.19 10.15 10.05
CA MET A 45 -9.54 8.84 9.83
C MET A 45 -8.03 9.02 9.89
N VAL A 46 -7.40 8.23 10.76
CA VAL A 46 -5.95 8.10 10.86
C VAL A 46 -5.58 6.67 10.47
N GLY A 47 -4.77 6.51 9.43
CA GLY A 47 -4.33 5.22 8.90
C GLY A 47 -2.81 5.08 8.97
N VAL A 48 -2.33 3.93 9.45
CA VAL A 48 -0.93 3.52 9.33
C VAL A 48 -0.89 2.21 8.56
N ASP A 49 -0.12 2.18 7.48
CA ASP A 49 0.03 1.02 6.62
C ASP A 49 1.51 0.64 6.52
N TRP A 50 1.84 -0.61 6.77
CA TRP A 50 3.15 -1.18 6.54
C TRP A 50 3.11 -2.13 5.35
N GLY A 51 3.85 -1.79 4.30
CA GLY A 51 4.00 -2.58 3.10
C GLY A 51 5.39 -3.19 2.98
N TRP A 52 5.45 -4.38 2.39
CA TRP A 52 6.67 -5.08 2.04
C TRP A 52 6.66 -5.45 0.56
N GLY A 53 7.51 -4.79 -0.22
CA GLY A 53 7.68 -5.12 -1.64
C GLY A 53 8.49 -6.40 -1.82
N PHE A 54 7.96 -7.38 -2.56
CA PHE A 54 8.66 -8.62 -2.89
C PHE A 54 9.68 -8.45 -4.00
N ASP A 55 9.38 -7.55 -4.92
CA ASP A 55 10.15 -7.32 -6.13
C ASP A 55 10.92 -6.00 -6.07
N PRO A 56 11.99 -5.84 -6.87
CA PRO A 56 12.67 -4.56 -7.02
C PRO A 56 11.78 -3.56 -7.75
N ALA A 57 11.81 -2.31 -7.30
CA ALA A 57 11.14 -1.20 -7.97
C ALA A 57 11.73 -0.95 -9.38
N ALA A 58 11.02 -0.17 -10.21
CA ALA A 58 11.49 0.15 -11.55
C ALA A 58 12.88 0.83 -11.50
N GLY A 59 13.83 0.31 -12.29
CA GLY A 59 15.21 0.81 -12.31
C GLY A 59 16.07 0.42 -11.10
N GLN A 60 15.54 -0.37 -10.16
CA GLN A 60 16.28 -0.88 -9.01
C GLN A 60 16.64 -2.35 -9.22
N THR A 61 17.79 -2.76 -8.67
CA THR A 61 18.21 -4.18 -8.61
C THR A 61 17.92 -4.80 -7.25
N LYS A 62 17.77 -3.97 -6.21
CA LYS A 62 17.44 -4.38 -4.85
C LYS A 62 15.94 -4.37 -4.64
N ARG A 63 15.45 -5.38 -3.92
CA ARG A 63 14.06 -5.49 -3.47
C ARG A 63 13.62 -4.24 -2.72
N SER A 64 12.40 -3.78 -3.01
CA SER A 64 11.79 -2.59 -2.39
C SER A 64 11.77 -2.72 -0.86
N GLY A 65 11.35 -3.87 -0.30
CA GLY A 65 11.42 -4.12 1.14
C GLY A 65 10.36 -3.33 1.91
N SER A 66 10.62 -3.04 3.19
CA SER A 66 9.68 -2.42 4.13
C SER A 66 9.45 -0.93 3.86
N HIS A 67 8.20 -0.53 3.75
CA HIS A 67 7.73 0.85 3.62
C HIS A 67 6.60 1.09 4.62
N ILE A 68 6.63 2.25 5.31
CA ILE A 68 5.57 2.66 6.21
C ILE A 68 4.89 3.88 5.60
N HIS A 69 3.59 3.80 5.38
CA HIS A 69 2.75 4.88 4.89
C HIS A 69 1.82 5.33 6.01
N PHE A 70 1.61 6.64 6.07
CA PHE A 70 0.74 7.27 7.04
C PHE A 70 -0.26 8.17 6.33
N THR A 71 -1.53 7.99 6.66
CA THR A 71 -2.62 8.73 6.05
C THR A 71 -3.38 9.46 7.14
N MET A 72 -3.51 10.78 7.00
CA MET A 72 -4.33 11.61 7.88
C MET A 72 -5.23 12.47 7.02
N GLY A 73 -6.53 12.42 7.30
CA GLY A 73 -7.48 13.29 6.63
C GLY A 73 -8.89 13.13 7.17
N MET A 74 -9.67 14.20 7.05
CA MET A 74 -11.11 14.11 7.19
C MET A 74 -11.66 13.44 5.92
N GLN A 75 -12.21 12.24 6.07
CA GLN A 75 -13.03 11.63 5.02
C GLN A 75 -14.34 12.43 4.99
N PHE A 76 -14.51 13.31 4.00
CA PHE A 76 -15.75 14.05 3.76
C PHE A 76 -16.83 13.14 3.16
#